data_AF-A0A7Y6TYS3-F1
#
_entry.id   AF-A0A7Y6TYS3-F1
#
_cell.length_a   1.000
_cell.length_b   1.000
_cell.length_c   1.000
_cell.angle_alpha   90.00
_cell.angle_beta   90.00
_cell.angle_gamma   90.00
#
_symmetry.space_group_name_H-M   'P 1'
#
loop_
_entity.id
_entity.type
_entity.pdbx_description
1 polymer ?
#
loop_
_entity_poly.entity_id
_entity_poly.type
_entity_poly.pdbx_seq_one_letter_code
_entity_poly.pdbx_strand_id
1 'polypeptide(L)'
;MENAMQATTAPTLALPSRKVMLATGLIFALLAGLMAAAPSHALDLVGFVGIAGPLAAALAQLAALAPGVKALVGFVGFVVAFISLAALRNFGPVLFYLGMAIFGAVGLTIAGAILGAVI
;
A
#
# COMPACT_ATOMS: atom_id res chain seq x y z
N MET A 1 -38.31 -44.30 36.76
CA MET A 1 -37.86 -44.21 35.35
C MET A 1 -38.88 -43.34 34.65
N GLU A 2 -38.84 -42.03 34.88
CA GLU A 2 -38.04 -41.06 34.12
C GLU A 2 -38.50 -41.01 32.66
N ASN A 3 -39.29 -39.99 32.33
CA ASN A 3 -39.38 -39.52 30.96
C ASN A 3 -39.53 -38.00 31.02
N ALA A 4 -38.38 -37.34 31.06
CA ALA A 4 -38.24 -35.89 31.03
C ALA A 4 -38.77 -35.38 29.69
N MET A 5 -39.83 -34.57 29.74
CA MET A 5 -40.34 -33.82 28.61
C MET A 5 -39.34 -32.70 28.29
N GLN A 6 -38.41 -32.96 27.36
CA GLN A 6 -37.51 -31.95 26.81
C GLN A 6 -38.33 -30.92 26.03
N ALA A 7 -38.54 -29.76 26.64
CA ALA A 7 -39.06 -28.58 25.97
C ALA A 7 -37.96 -28.00 25.07
N THR A 8 -38.04 -28.27 23.77
CA THR A 8 -37.22 -27.60 22.76
C THR A 8 -37.62 -26.13 22.66
N THR A 9 -36.84 -25.23 23.25
CA THR A 9 -37.00 -23.78 23.08
C THR A 9 -36.51 -23.36 21.70
N ALA A 10 -37.42 -22.95 20.82
CA ALA A 10 -37.07 -22.36 19.53
C ALA A 10 -36.31 -21.03 19.73
N PRO A 11 -35.20 -20.76 19.02
CA PRO A 11 -34.48 -19.51 19.16
C PRO A 11 -35.30 -18.36 18.58
N THR A 12 -35.69 -17.40 19.42
CA THR A 12 -36.31 -16.14 18.97
C THR A 12 -35.22 -15.18 18.53
N LEU A 13 -35.17 -14.88 17.24
CA LEU A 13 -34.24 -13.91 16.68
C LEU A 13 -34.68 -12.51 17.10
N ALA A 14 -33.96 -11.90 18.04
CA ALA A 14 -34.23 -10.54 18.49
C ALA A 14 -34.01 -9.55 17.33
N LEU A 15 -35.10 -8.92 16.87
CA LEU A 15 -35.01 -7.90 15.84
C LEU A 15 -34.26 -6.67 16.39
N PRO A 16 -33.25 -6.16 15.69
CA PRO A 16 -32.48 -5.02 16.14
C PRO A 16 -33.37 -3.79 16.33
N SER A 17 -33.12 -3.02 17.38
CA SER A 17 -33.86 -1.79 17.67
C SER A 17 -33.80 -0.81 16.49
N ARG A 18 -34.91 -0.12 16.21
CA ARG A 18 -35.04 0.87 15.13
C ARG A 18 -33.90 1.91 15.13
N LYS A 19 -33.36 2.25 16.31
CA LYS A 19 -32.22 3.15 16.48
C LYS A 19 -30.92 2.57 15.92
N VAL A 20 -30.67 1.27 16.14
CA VAL A 20 -29.51 0.55 15.60
C VAL A 20 -29.62 0.49 14.08
N MET A 21 -30.81 0.18 13.55
CA MET A 21 -31.04 0.14 12.11
C MET A 21 -30.78 1.48 11.42
N LEU A 22 -31.25 2.58 12.03
CA LEU A 22 -31.00 3.94 11.51
C LEU A 22 -29.53 4.34 11.63
N ALA A 23 -28.86 4.02 12.74
CA ALA A 23 -27.44 4.30 12.92
C ALA A 23 -26.58 3.53 11.90
N THR A 24 -26.86 2.25 11.68
CA THR A 24 -26.19 1.44 10.65
C THR A 24 -26.45 2.00 9.26
N GLY A 25 -27.69 2.39 8.95
CA GLY A 25 -28.04 3.04 7.67
C GLY A 25 -27.27 4.35 7.43
N LEU A 26 -27.15 5.20 8.45
CA LEU A 26 -26.37 6.44 8.39
C LEU A 26 -24.88 6.18 8.17
N ILE A 27 -24.31 5.17 8.81
CA ILE A 27 -22.91 4.78 8.61
C ILE A 27 -22.69 4.31 7.16
N PHE A 28 -23.57 3.47 6.63
CA PHE A 28 -23.46 3.04 5.23
C PHE A 28 -23.63 4.19 4.24
N ALA A 29 -24.58 5.11 4.50
CA ALA A 29 -24.77 6.29 3.67
C ALA A 29 -23.55 7.22 3.71
N LEU A 30 -22.93 7.41 4.88
CA LEU A 30 -21.70 8.19 5.05
C LEU A 30 -20.54 7.54 4.28
N LEU A 31 -20.36 6.23 4.41
CA LEU A 31 -19.30 5.50 3.70
C LEU A 31 -19.52 5.54 2.19
N ALA A 32 -20.75 5.35 1.71
CA ALA A 32 -21.09 5.46 0.29
C ALA A 32 -20.87 6.88 -0.25
N GLY A 33 -21.28 7.90 0.50
CA GLY A 33 -21.05 9.30 0.16
C GLY A 33 -19.56 9.66 0.14
N LEU A 34 -18.77 9.12 1.08
CA LEU A 34 -17.32 9.30 1.12
C LEU A 34 -16.63 8.63 -0.07
N MET A 35 -17.03 7.42 -0.44
CA MET A 35 -16.51 6.72 -1.62
C MET A 35 -16.91 7.41 -2.94
N ALA A 36 -18.08 8.04 -2.99
CA ALA A 36 -18.52 8.81 -4.15
C ALA A 36 -17.81 10.18 -4.27
N ALA A 37 -17.50 10.81 -3.13
CA ALA A 37 -16.87 12.13 -3.09
C ALA A 37 -15.35 12.10 -3.22
N ALA A 38 -14.71 10.97 -2.88
CA ALA A 38 -13.29 10.74 -3.06
C ALA A 38 -13.07 9.75 -4.21
N PRO A 39 -13.13 10.19 -5.48
CA PRO A 39 -12.61 9.37 -6.56
C PRO A 39 -11.17 9.01 -6.20
N SER A 40 -10.87 7.72 -6.12
CA SER A 40 -9.51 7.24 -5.93
C SER A 40 -8.70 7.71 -7.14
N HIS A 41 -8.09 8.90 -7.05
CA HIS A 41 -7.05 9.33 -7.96
C HIS A 41 -5.84 8.42 -7.70
N ALA A 42 -5.90 7.21 -8.24
CA ALA A 42 -4.71 6.39 -8.36
C ALA A 42 -3.75 7.21 -9.24
N LEU A 43 -2.64 7.65 -8.65
CA LEU A 43 -1.55 8.22 -9.42
C LEU A 43 -1.17 7.19 -10.47
N ASP A 44 -1.35 7.55 -11.73
CA ASP A 44 -0.88 6.73 -12.83
C ASP A 44 0.65 6.76 -12.84
N LEU A 45 1.25 5.75 -12.22
CA LEU A 45 2.70 5.61 -12.10
C LEU A 45 3.37 5.18 -13.41
N VAL A 46 2.58 4.92 -14.46
CA VAL A 46 3.07 4.42 -15.76
C VAL A 46 2.89 5.46 -16.85
N GLY A 47 1.71 6.06 -16.96
CA GLY A 47 1.42 7.11 -17.95
C GLY A 47 1.51 8.54 -17.40
N PHE A 48 1.68 8.72 -16.08
CA PHE A 48 1.69 10.03 -15.41
C PHE A 48 0.52 10.94 -15.80
N VAL A 49 -0.61 10.35 -16.21
CA VAL A 49 -1.79 11.08 -16.66
C VAL A 49 -2.30 11.95 -15.51
N GLY A 50 -2.13 13.27 -15.65
CA GLY A 50 -2.51 14.27 -14.64
C GLY A 50 -1.34 15.00 -13.98
N ILE A 51 -0.10 14.55 -14.15
CA ILE A 51 1.08 15.37 -13.81
C ILE A 51 1.42 16.21 -15.04
N ALA A 52 1.28 17.54 -14.93
CA ALA A 52 1.67 18.49 -15.96
C ALA A 52 2.90 19.32 -15.55
N GLY A 53 3.63 19.85 -16.52
CA GLY A 53 4.77 20.76 -16.27
C GLY A 53 6.14 20.06 -16.15
N PRO A 54 7.14 20.73 -15.55
CA PRO A 54 8.54 20.28 -15.56
C PRO A 54 8.77 18.89 -14.96
N LEU A 55 7.95 18.50 -13.98
CA LEU A 55 8.03 17.20 -13.33
C LEU A 55 7.66 16.06 -14.30
N ALA A 56 6.62 16.24 -15.11
CA ALA A 56 6.21 15.24 -16.11
C ALA A 56 7.31 15.04 -17.17
N ALA A 57 7.94 16.13 -17.60
CA ALA A 57 9.05 16.08 -18.55
C ALA A 57 10.26 15.33 -17.96
N ALA A 58 10.62 15.58 -16.70
CA ALA A 58 11.70 14.87 -16.01
C ALA A 58 11.39 13.37 -15.86
N LEU A 59 10.16 13.00 -15.54
CA LEU A 59 9.75 11.61 -15.40
C LEU A 59 9.71 10.88 -16.76
N ALA A 60 9.27 11.54 -17.83
CA ALA A 60 9.34 11.01 -19.18
C ALA A 60 10.79 10.78 -19.65
N GLN A 61 11.70 11.71 -19.33
CA GLN A 61 13.12 11.54 -19.60
C GLN A 61 13.73 10.38 -18.80
N LEU A 62 13.37 10.26 -17.52
CA LEU A 62 13.78 9.12 -16.69
C LEU A 62 13.24 7.80 -17.27
N ALA A 63 12.00 7.79 -17.75
CA ALA A 63 11.35 6.64 -18.39
C ALA A 63 11.97 6.27 -19.76
N ALA A 64 12.66 7.18 -20.44
CA ALA A 64 13.34 6.90 -21.70
C ALA A 64 14.75 6.27 -21.53
N LEU A 65 15.30 6.26 -20.31
CA LEU A 65 16.64 5.73 -20.06
C LEU A 65 16.72 4.20 -20.19
N ALA A 66 17.92 3.70 -20.47
CA ALA A 66 18.20 2.27 -20.48
C ALA A 66 17.90 1.64 -19.09
N PRO A 67 17.47 0.36 -19.02
CA PRO A 67 17.10 -0.30 -17.76
C PRO A 67 18.16 -0.19 -16.66
N GLY A 68 19.44 -0.34 -17.03
CA GLY A 68 20.56 -0.21 -16.09
C GLY A 68 20.67 1.18 -15.46
N VAL A 69 20.40 2.24 -16.22
CA VAL A 69 20.50 3.61 -15.70
C VAL A 69 19.33 3.92 -14.77
N LYS A 70 18.11 3.45 -15.08
CA LYS A 70 16.95 3.57 -14.19
C LYS A 70 17.20 2.87 -12.85
N ALA A 71 17.80 1.69 -12.89
CA ALA A 71 18.18 0.94 -11.71
C ALA A 71 19.20 1.71 -10.85
N LEU A 72 20.21 2.34 -11.47
CA LEU A 72 21.17 3.18 -10.75
C LEU A 72 20.50 4.38 -10.07
N VAL A 73 19.60 5.08 -10.76
CA VAL A 73 18.87 6.20 -10.17
C VAL A 73 18.00 5.75 -8.98
N GLY A 74 17.32 4.61 -9.10
CA GLY A 74 16.56 4.01 -7.99
C GLY A 74 17.45 3.64 -6.80
N PHE A 75 18.62 3.05 -7.06
CA PHE A 75 19.59 2.71 -6.01
C PHE A 75 20.13 3.96 -5.29
N VAL A 76 20.54 4.99 -6.03
CA VAL A 76 21.04 6.24 -5.44
C VAL A 76 19.94 6.93 -4.63
N GLY A 77 18.71 6.98 -5.13
CA GLY A 77 17.57 7.53 -4.39
C GLY A 77 17.30 6.80 -3.08
N PHE A 78 17.40 5.47 -3.09
CA PHE A 78 17.33 4.65 -1.88
C PHE A 78 18.45 4.97 -0.90
N VAL A 79 19.71 5.03 -1.36
CA VAL A 79 20.87 5.35 -0.50
C VAL A 79 20.72 6.73 0.14
N VAL A 80 20.28 7.73 -0.62
CA VAL A 80 20.04 9.09 -0.10
C VAL A 80 18.96 9.04 1.00
N ALA A 81 17.82 8.41 0.73
CA ALA A 81 16.75 8.27 1.71
C ALA A 81 17.19 7.51 2.98
N PHE A 82 18.01 6.47 2.79
CA PHE A 82 18.53 5.65 3.87
C PHE A 82 19.52 6.43 4.76
N ILE A 83 20.40 7.24 4.18
CA ILE A 83 21.29 8.13 4.92
C ILE A 83 20.49 9.24 5.63
N SER A 84 19.45 9.78 4.99
CA SER A 84 18.55 10.75 5.63
C SER A 84 17.84 10.15 6.85
N LEU A 85 17.37 8.89 6.76
CA LEU A 85 16.83 8.17 7.91
C LEU A 85 17.92 7.90 8.96
N ALA A 86 19.16 7.64 8.53
CA ALA A 86 20.30 7.45 9.42
C ALA A 86 20.68 8.68 10.24
N ALA A 87 20.37 9.86 9.73
CA ALA A 87 20.58 11.12 10.45
C ALA A 87 19.61 11.29 11.64
N LEU A 88 18.51 10.54 11.72
CA LEU A 88 17.61 10.60 12.88
C LEU A 88 18.24 9.86 14.08
N ARG A 89 18.35 10.58 15.20
CA ARG A 89 18.91 10.07 16.46
C ARG A 89 18.14 8.83 16.88
N ASN A 90 18.84 7.70 17.00
CA ASN A 90 18.36 6.38 17.45
C ASN A 90 17.92 5.36 16.36
N PHE A 91 18.14 5.61 15.06
CA PHE A 91 17.82 4.64 14.01
C PHE A 91 18.92 3.60 13.71
N GLY A 92 20.09 3.66 14.38
CA GLY A 92 21.26 2.81 14.12
C GLY A 92 20.96 1.31 13.93
N PRO A 93 20.31 0.62 14.89
CA PRO A 93 19.97 -0.80 14.75
C PRO A 93 18.97 -1.06 13.62
N VAL A 94 17.96 -0.19 13.46
CA VAL A 94 16.91 -0.32 12.42
C VAL A 94 17.52 -0.22 11.03
N LEU A 95 18.45 0.70 10.82
CA LEU A 95 19.14 0.86 9.53
C LEU A 95 19.96 -0.37 9.21
N PHE A 96 20.66 -0.95 10.17
CA PHE A 96 21.45 -2.15 9.90
C PHE A 96 20.56 -3.31 9.43
N TYR A 97 19.47 -3.60 10.13
CA TYR A 97 18.56 -4.68 9.73
C TYR A 97 17.79 -4.36 8.45
N LEU A 98 17.23 -3.16 8.35
CA LEU A 98 16.40 -2.76 7.21
C LEU A 98 17.25 -2.55 5.95
N GLY A 99 18.42 -1.95 6.07
CA GLY A 99 19.37 -1.74 4.99
C GLY A 99 19.85 -3.06 4.41
N MET A 100 20.25 -4.02 5.26
CA MET A 100 20.64 -5.37 4.81
C MET A 100 19.46 -6.12 4.16
N ALA A 101 18.27 -6.04 4.74
CA ALA A 101 17.07 -6.69 4.20
C ALA A 101 16.66 -6.11 2.83
N ILE A 102 16.62 -4.79 2.69
CA ILE A 102 16.24 -4.13 1.43
C ILE A 102 17.34 -4.29 0.38
N PHE A 103 18.61 -4.18 0.75
CA PHE A 103 19.72 -4.39 -0.18
C PHE A 103 19.75 -5.83 -0.71
N GLY A 104 19.55 -6.81 0.17
CA GLY A 104 19.46 -8.22 -0.21
C GLY A 104 18.25 -8.50 -1.10
N ALA A 105 17.07 -7.99 -0.74
CA ALA A 105 15.85 -8.21 -1.53
C ALA A 105 15.86 -7.44 -2.85
N VAL A 106 15.98 -6.12 -2.82
CA VAL A 106 15.84 -5.28 -4.02
C VAL A 106 17.15 -5.24 -4.81
N GLY A 107 18.28 -5.05 -4.14
CA GLY A 107 19.59 -4.94 -4.80
C GLY A 107 19.98 -6.20 -5.57
N LEU A 108 19.77 -7.38 -4.97
CA LEU A 108 20.04 -8.65 -5.66
C LEU A 108 19.05 -8.92 -6.79
N THR A 109 17.77 -8.58 -6.62
CA THR A 109 16.75 -8.74 -7.67
C THR A 109 17.03 -7.83 -8.85
N ILE A 110 17.42 -6.58 -8.62
CA ILE A 110 17.82 -5.64 -9.68
C ILE A 110 19.10 -6.11 -10.36
N ALA A 111 20.11 -6.55 -9.61
CA ALA A 111 21.35 -7.09 -10.18
C ALA A 111 21.06 -8.33 -11.05
N GLY A 112 20.24 -9.26 -10.57
CA GLY A 112 19.80 -10.43 -11.32
C GLY A 112 18.97 -10.07 -12.55
N ALA A 113 18.06 -9.11 -12.44
CA ALA A 113 17.26 -8.62 -13.57
C ALA A 113 18.13 -7.94 -14.62
N ILE A 114 19.15 -7.16 -14.26
CA ILE A 114 20.08 -6.54 -15.21
C ILE A 114 20.96 -7.62 -15.88
N LEU A 115 21.44 -8.62 -15.12
CA LEU A 115 22.23 -9.73 -15.68
C LEU A 115 21.42 -10.61 -16.64
N GLY A 116 20.12 -10.81 -16.36
CA GLY A 116 19.21 -11.62 -17.18
C GLY A 116 18.51 -10.87 -18.31
N ALA A 117 18.42 -9.53 -18.26
CA ALA A 117 17.71 -8.71 -19.25
C ALA A 117 18.58 -8.23 -20.43
N VAL A 118 19.81 -8.75 -20.58
CA VAL A 118 20.69 -8.49 -21.75
C VAL A 118 20.51 -9.59 -22.82
N ILE A 119 19.29 -10.11 -22.95
CA ILE A 119 18.86 -10.98 -24.06
C ILE A 119 17.57 -10.45 -24.69
#